data_AF-A0A925UJS8-F1
#
_entry.id   AF-A0A925UJS8-F1
#
_cell.length_a   1.000
_cell.length_b   1.000
_cell.length_c   1.000
_cell.angle_alpha   90.00
_cell.angle_beta   90.00
_cell.angle_gamma   90.00
#
_symmetry.space_group_name_H-M   'P 1'
#
loop_
_entity.id
_entity.type
_entity.pdbx_description
1 polymer ?
#
loop_
_entity_poly.entity_id
_entity_poly.type
_entity_poly.pdbx_seq_one_letter_code
_entity_poly.pdbx_strand_id
1 'polypeptide(L)'
;MTPHAEWLRPDWHVDGVGALMTTRAEGISKPPFDGFNLRAALGDDPTAVAQNQRLLAQAIGAMPVYLNQVHGANVVRLTAADLAPDAPIHTADGSVTTEPGIACAAQAADCLPV
;
A
#
# COMPACT_ATOMS: atom_id res chain seq x y z
N MET A 1 -9.50 5.97 -12.64
CA MET A 1 -8.88 4.92 -13.47
C MET A 1 -9.43 3.58 -13.00
N THR A 2 -9.71 2.65 -13.91
CA THR A 2 -10.11 1.28 -13.53
C THR A 2 -8.91 0.58 -12.89
N PRO A 3 -9.07 -0.18 -11.79
CA PRO A 3 -7.99 -0.99 -11.23
C PRO A 3 -7.40 -1.92 -12.28
N HIS A 4 -6.08 -2.14 -12.22
CA HIS A 4 -5.36 -2.94 -13.20
C HIS A 4 -5.93 -4.37 -13.27
N ALA A 5 -6.02 -4.95 -14.48
CA ALA A 5 -6.68 -6.23 -14.72
C ALA A 5 -6.08 -7.40 -13.92
N GLU A 6 -4.80 -7.29 -13.55
CA GLU A 6 -4.10 -8.32 -12.78
C GLU A 6 -4.20 -8.14 -11.26
N TRP A 7 -4.68 -7.00 -10.76
CA TRP A 7 -4.83 -6.84 -9.32
C TRP A 7 -5.96 -7.70 -8.80
N LEU A 8 -5.69 -8.38 -7.71
CA LEU A 8 -6.65 -9.28 -7.09
C LEU A 8 -7.64 -8.46 -6.27
N ARG A 9 -8.90 -8.87 -6.32
CA ARG A 9 -9.93 -8.38 -5.42
C ARG A 9 -10.36 -9.52 -4.51
N PRO A 10 -10.59 -9.25 -3.23
CA PRO A 10 -11.14 -10.28 -2.38
C PRO A 10 -12.55 -10.66 -2.83
N ASP A 11 -12.91 -11.94 -2.68
CA ASP A 11 -14.25 -12.47 -2.98
C ASP A 11 -15.22 -12.18 -1.82
N TRP A 12 -15.36 -10.89 -1.50
CA TRP A 12 -16.36 -10.36 -0.57
C TRP A 12 -16.71 -8.93 -0.96
N HIS A 13 -17.88 -8.46 -0.49
CA HIS A 13 -18.37 -7.11 -0.77
C HIS A 13 -18.95 -6.46 0.48
N VAL A 14 -18.57 -5.20 0.72
CA VAL A 14 -19.14 -4.35 1.77
C VAL A 14 -19.31 -2.94 1.18
N ASP A 15 -20.52 -2.38 1.29
CA ASP A 15 -20.81 -1.05 0.76
C ASP A 15 -19.91 0.02 1.40
N GLY A 16 -19.32 0.87 0.57
CA GLY A 16 -18.41 1.93 1.01
C GLY A 16 -16.99 1.46 1.36
N VAL A 17 -16.68 0.17 1.20
CA VAL A 17 -15.34 -0.39 1.46
C VAL A 17 -14.69 -0.83 0.15
N GLY A 18 -13.45 -0.39 -0.07
CA GLY A 18 -12.61 -0.87 -1.16
C GLY A 18 -11.46 -1.72 -0.62
N ALA A 19 -11.18 -2.85 -1.26
CA ALA A 19 -10.03 -3.69 -0.96
C ALA A 19 -9.46 -4.30 -2.25
N LEU A 20 -8.13 -4.42 -2.29
CA LEU A 20 -7.41 -5.09 -3.38
C LEU A 20 -6.05 -5.60 -2.88
N MET A 21 -5.45 -6.49 -3.66
CA MET A 21 -4.06 -6.88 -3.54
C MET A 21 -3.37 -6.65 -4.89
N THR A 22 -2.32 -5.83 -4.90
CA THR A 22 -1.53 -5.58 -6.10
C THR A 22 -0.73 -6.81 -6.48
N THR A 23 -0.51 -7.02 -7.78
CA THR A 23 0.52 -7.95 -8.28
C THR A 23 1.79 -7.18 -8.59
N ARG A 24 2.87 -7.90 -8.92
CA ARG A 24 4.13 -7.29 -9.35
C ARG A 24 4.09 -6.70 -10.76
N ALA A 25 3.03 -6.92 -11.53
CA ALA A 25 3.01 -6.58 -12.95
C ALA A 25 2.81 -5.07 -13.19
N GLU A 26 3.32 -4.60 -14.34
CA GLU A 26 2.99 -3.28 -14.91
C GLU A 26 3.37 -2.07 -14.02
N GLY A 27 4.57 -2.11 -13.44
CA GLY A 27 5.23 -0.95 -12.84
C GLY A 27 6.56 -0.60 -13.49
N ILE A 28 7.23 0.42 -12.97
CA ILE A 28 8.41 0.98 -13.62
C ILE A 28 9.75 0.59 -12.97
N SER A 29 9.70 -0.21 -11.91
CA SER A 29 10.91 -0.72 -11.26
C SER A 29 11.62 -1.73 -12.17
N LYS A 30 12.95 -1.77 -12.06
CA LYS A 30 13.85 -2.61 -12.88
C LYS A 30 14.30 -3.84 -12.09
N PRO A 31 14.90 -4.86 -12.75
CA PRO A 31 15.52 -5.98 -12.04
C PRO A 31 16.46 -5.51 -10.91
N PRO A 32 16.38 -6.10 -9.71
CA PRO A 32 15.58 -7.29 -9.32
C PRO A 32 14.15 -6.99 -8.81
N PHE A 33 13.69 -5.74 -8.91
CA PHE A 33 12.38 -5.26 -8.42
C PHE A 33 11.35 -5.14 -9.55
N ASP A 34 11.51 -5.89 -10.63
CA ASP A 34 10.83 -5.69 -11.91
C ASP A 34 9.32 -5.47 -11.73
N GLY A 35 8.83 -4.36 -12.27
CA GLY A 35 7.43 -3.99 -12.27
C GLY A 35 7.02 -3.10 -11.09
N PHE A 36 6.03 -3.54 -10.32
CA PHE A 36 5.25 -2.70 -9.40
C PHE A 36 5.71 -2.81 -7.95
N ASN A 37 7.00 -2.59 -7.69
CA ASN A 37 7.51 -2.51 -6.33
C ASN A 37 7.00 -1.26 -5.61
N LEU A 38 6.37 -1.44 -4.45
CA LEU A 38 5.82 -0.38 -3.61
C LEU A 38 6.67 -0.11 -2.36
N ARG A 39 7.67 -0.95 -2.08
CA ARG A 39 8.44 -0.88 -0.84
C ARG A 39 9.73 -0.08 -1.06
N ALA A 40 9.85 0.99 -0.29
CA ALA A 40 11.06 1.80 -0.24
C ALA A 40 12.16 1.11 0.59
N ALA A 41 13.38 1.64 0.50
CA ALA A 41 14.53 1.27 1.34
C ALA A 41 14.99 -0.20 1.24
N LEU A 42 14.69 -0.90 0.14
CA LEU A 42 15.22 -2.24 -0.17
C LEU A 42 16.28 -2.27 -1.29
N GLY A 43 16.71 -1.11 -1.78
CA GLY A 43 17.71 -0.99 -2.85
C GLY A 43 17.15 -0.74 -4.25
N ASP A 44 15.83 -0.59 -4.39
CA ASP A 44 15.19 -0.12 -5.63
C ASP A 44 15.37 1.41 -5.82
N ASP A 45 15.17 1.90 -7.05
CA ASP A 45 15.17 3.32 -7.37
C ASP A 45 14.01 4.03 -6.63
N PRO A 46 14.30 4.99 -5.73
CA PRO A 46 13.27 5.73 -5.00
C PRO A 46 12.24 6.43 -5.92
N THR A 47 12.66 6.84 -7.11
CA THR A 47 11.78 7.48 -8.10
C THR A 47 10.78 6.47 -8.68
N ALA A 48 11.24 5.24 -8.92
CA ALA A 48 10.40 4.15 -9.40
C ALA A 48 9.36 3.76 -8.35
N VAL A 49 9.79 3.56 -7.11
CA VAL A 49 8.90 3.25 -5.98
C VAL A 49 7.86 4.37 -5.78
N ALA A 50 8.29 5.63 -5.75
CA ALA A 50 7.38 6.76 -5.59
C ALA A 50 6.35 6.86 -6.73
N GLN A 51 6.74 6.53 -7.97
CA GLN A 51 5.80 6.49 -9.09
C GLN A 51 4.79 5.35 -8.96
N ASN A 52 5.23 4.13 -8.60
CA ASN A 52 4.32 3.01 -8.38
C ASN A 52 3.31 3.31 -7.25
N GLN A 53 3.77 3.93 -6.15
CA GLN A 53 2.90 4.37 -5.05
C GLN A 53 1.88 5.42 -5.52
N ARG A 54 2.28 6.40 -6.35
CA ARG A 54 1.36 7.37 -6.96
C ARG A 54 0.32 6.70 -7.85
N LEU A 55 0.73 5.75 -8.69
CA LEU A 55 -0.18 4.99 -9.57
C LEU A 55 -1.21 4.21 -8.75
N LEU A 56 -0.79 3.58 -7.63
CA LEU A 56 -1.70 2.91 -6.72
C LEU A 56 -2.74 3.87 -6.14
N ALA A 57 -2.30 4.99 -5.56
CA ALA A 57 -3.20 5.97 -4.96
C ALA A 57 -4.24 6.51 -5.97
N GLN A 58 -3.79 6.81 -7.19
CA GLN A 58 -4.68 7.24 -8.29
C GLN A 58 -5.68 6.17 -8.71
N ALA A 59 -5.27 4.90 -8.73
CA ALA A 59 -6.13 3.79 -9.14
C ALA A 59 -7.21 3.46 -8.09
N ILE A 60 -6.89 3.58 -6.80
CA ILE A 60 -7.83 3.27 -5.70
C ILE A 60 -8.65 4.48 -5.23
N GLY A 61 -8.26 5.70 -5.61
CA GLY A 61 -8.95 6.92 -5.18
C GLY A 61 -8.81 7.22 -3.68
N ALA A 62 -7.78 6.67 -3.04
CA ALA A 62 -7.45 6.82 -1.63
C ALA A 62 -5.93 6.84 -1.46
N MET A 63 -5.45 7.35 -0.33
CA MET A 63 -4.03 7.44 -0.02
C MET A 63 -3.59 6.23 0.84
N PRO A 64 -2.76 5.32 0.32
CA PRO A 64 -2.15 4.27 1.12
C PRO A 64 -1.20 4.86 2.17
N VAL A 65 -1.28 4.39 3.41
CA VAL A 65 -0.28 4.69 4.45
C VAL A 65 0.54 3.43 4.71
N TYR A 66 1.84 3.52 4.47
CA TYR A 66 2.79 2.43 4.64
C TYR A 66 3.39 2.44 6.04
N LEU A 67 3.53 1.26 6.64
CA LEU A 67 4.12 1.07 7.96
C LEU A 67 5.59 0.64 7.85
N ASN A 68 6.38 0.94 8.89
CA ASN A 68 7.63 0.24 9.13
C ASN A 68 7.33 -1.12 9.78
N GLN A 69 7.06 -2.11 8.93
CA GLN A 69 6.75 -3.49 9.35
C GLN A 69 7.99 -4.19 9.94
N VAL A 70 7.82 -4.80 11.12
CA VAL A 70 8.91 -5.42 11.90
C VAL A 70 8.59 -6.86 12.34
N HIS A 71 7.57 -7.48 11.73
CA HIS A 71 7.06 -8.81 12.09
C HIS A 71 6.59 -8.91 13.56
N GLY A 72 6.06 -7.82 14.10
CA GLY A 72 5.41 -7.75 15.41
C GLY A 72 3.90 -7.92 15.34
N ALA A 73 3.21 -7.46 16.39
CA ALA A 73 1.76 -7.56 16.53
C ALA A 73 1.08 -6.22 16.87
N ASN A 74 1.83 -5.11 16.75
CA ASN A 74 1.29 -3.78 17.04
C ASN A 74 0.35 -3.33 15.93
N VAL A 75 -0.76 -2.72 16.32
CA VAL A 75 -1.76 -2.12 15.42
C VAL A 75 -1.89 -0.65 15.71
N VAL A 76 -1.85 0.19 14.68
CA VAL A 76 -2.01 1.65 14.79
C VAL A 76 -3.33 2.11 14.17
N ARG A 77 -3.91 3.18 14.73
CA ARG A 77 -5.06 3.85 14.12
C ARG A 77 -4.58 5.00 13.25
N LEU A 78 -4.90 4.94 11.97
CA LEU A 78 -4.57 5.96 10.99
C LEU A 78 -5.69 7.01 10.88
N THR A 79 -5.28 8.25 10.71
CA THR A 79 -6.11 9.46 10.64
C THR A 79 -5.62 10.37 9.52
N ALA A 80 -6.35 11.44 9.21
CA ALA A 80 -5.92 12.42 8.22
C ALA A 80 -4.55 13.07 8.53
N ALA A 81 -4.11 13.06 9.80
CA ALA A 81 -2.77 13.54 10.17
C ALA A 81 -1.66 12.68 9.56
N ASP A 82 -1.92 11.40 9.29
CA ASP A 82 -0.96 10.48 8.69
C ASP A 82 -0.78 10.68 7.17
N LEU A 83 -1.59 11.56 6.58
CA LEU A 83 -1.46 11.98 5.18
C LEU A 83 -0.56 13.21 5.01
N ALA A 84 -0.12 13.83 6.11
CA ALA A 84 0.76 15.00 6.06
C ALA A 84 2.14 14.61 5.50
N PRO A 85 2.80 15.50 4.72
CA PRO A 85 4.12 15.21 4.16
C PRO A 85 5.21 14.88 5.19
N ASP A 86 5.05 15.36 6.42
CA ASP A 86 5.95 15.18 7.56
C ASP A 86 5.39 14.21 8.63
N ALA A 87 4.32 13.47 8.32
CA ALA A 87 3.78 12.46 9.20
C ALA A 87 4.84 11.40 9.55
N PRO A 88 4.96 10.98 10.81
CA PRO A 88 5.90 9.96 11.21
C PRO A 88 5.51 8.59 10.62
N ILE A 89 6.49 7.80 10.24
CA ILE A 89 6.26 6.40 9.84
C ILE A 89 6.06 5.57 11.12
N HIS A 90 4.89 4.95 11.24
CA HIS A 90 4.56 4.08 12.37
C HIS A 90 5.31 2.74 12.28
N THR A 91 5.89 2.29 13.40
CA THR A 91 6.44 0.93 13.52
C THR A 91 5.36 -0.01 14.05
N ALA A 92 4.75 -0.77 13.14
CA ALA A 92 3.61 -1.64 13.39
C ALA A 92 3.43 -2.64 12.23
N ASP A 93 2.62 -3.67 12.45
CA ASP A 93 2.35 -4.72 11.46
C ASP A 93 0.86 -4.85 11.13
N GLY A 94 0.04 -3.96 11.69
CA GLY A 94 -1.35 -3.75 11.31
C GLY A 94 -1.76 -2.30 11.43
N SER A 95 -2.80 -1.91 10.70
CA SER A 95 -3.41 -0.60 10.84
C SER A 95 -4.93 -0.67 10.71
N VAL A 96 -5.62 0.30 11.30
CA VAL A 96 -7.07 0.48 11.18
C VAL A 96 -7.38 1.94 10.92
N THR A 97 -8.47 2.21 10.21
CA THR A 97 -9.02 3.57 10.09
C THR A 97 -10.52 3.54 9.98
N THR A 98 -11.16 4.62 10.41
CA THR A 98 -12.59 4.92 10.18
C THR A 98 -12.77 6.16 9.33
N GLU A 99 -11.68 6.76 8.83
CA GLU A 99 -11.71 7.99 8.06
C GLU A 99 -11.68 7.66 6.56
N PRO A 100 -12.55 8.28 5.74
CA PRO A 100 -12.57 8.04 4.31
C PRO A 100 -11.32 8.58 3.62
N GLY A 101 -10.93 7.95 2.51
CA GLY A 101 -9.79 8.39 1.70
C GLY A 101 -8.43 7.92 2.20
N ILE A 102 -8.36 7.20 3.33
CA ILE A 102 -7.15 6.54 3.83
C ILE A 102 -7.23 5.05 3.52
N ALA A 103 -6.19 4.49 2.93
CA ALA A 103 -6.06 3.05 2.71
C ALA A 103 -5.04 2.45 3.69
N CYS A 104 -5.49 1.53 4.54
CA CYS A 104 -4.61 0.67 5.33
C CYS A 104 -3.81 -0.24 4.38
N ALA A 105 -2.48 -0.12 4.39
CA ALA A 105 -1.62 -0.89 3.49
C ALA A 105 -0.68 -1.82 4.27
N ALA A 106 -0.76 -3.11 3.99
CA ALA A 106 0.24 -4.10 4.37
C ALA A 106 1.08 -4.47 3.14
N GLN A 107 2.40 -4.48 3.27
CA GLN A 107 3.31 -4.87 2.19
C GLN A 107 3.82 -6.29 2.46
N ALA A 108 3.69 -7.15 1.45
CA ALA A 108 4.10 -8.54 1.56
C ALA A 108 4.72 -9.03 0.24
N ALA A 109 5.66 -9.95 0.39
CA ALA A 109 6.24 -10.75 -0.69
C ALA A 109 6.55 -12.14 -0.12
N ASP A 110 5.55 -12.74 0.55
CA ASP A 110 5.42 -14.14 1.01
C ASP A 110 4.53 -14.21 2.27
N CYS A 111 4.66 -13.25 3.20
CA CYS A 111 3.81 -13.17 4.39
C CYS A 111 2.32 -13.04 4.03
N LEU A 112 1.43 -13.55 4.88
CA LEU A 112 -0.01 -13.51 4.67
C LEU A 112 -0.58 -12.10 4.95
N PRO A 113 -1.12 -11.39 3.94
CA PRO A 113 -1.95 -10.21 4.18
C PRO A 113 -3.35 -10.62 4.66
N VAL A 114 -3.91 -9.86 5.60
CA VAL A 114 -5.27 -10.02 6.14
C VAL A 114 -6.00 -8.70 6.05
#